data_AF-A0A3M1W3R2-F1
#
_entry.id   AF-A0A3M1W3R2-F1
#
_cell.length_a   1.000
_cell.length_b   1.000
_cell.length_c   1.000
_cell.angle_alpha   90.00
_cell.angle_beta   90.00
_cell.angle_gamma   90.00
#
_symmetry.space_group_name_H-M   'P 1'
#
loop_
_entity.id
_entity.type
_entity.pdbx_description
1 polymer ?
#
loop_
_entity_poly.entity_id
_entity_poly.type
_entity_poly.pdbx_seq_one_letter_code
_entity_poly.pdbx_strand_id
1 'polypeptide(L)'
;WYPASALEAYRCPADRIFAALRARNGLLAPEFAVDAPFVAVGLLARRGRRLPVVWTLRARAPFSDICLGLRNRLGKDGLVVLLSHPGGTPLCVRLAGDVVALDIPTTDEGDLALWRALDALDPGYRERRITDREAIFDEVTLEFAHVPGERHVLRINGHEFGGFQRSDLKFLRLLYLAAARAVDPDIDGGGWLEKHRLQGDEKDHDLEDLRKEFERYHHRDLGDRELKALIKSSPRRDGRIRLAVQPGHIRFDESLARLTFIGERQTRSKKGTRRRTPGAKALAENLERGRQVAKKLLRDARKLGVVPGPIDPQGDRGTSAPGMPE
;
A
#
# COMPACT_ATOMS: atom_id res chain seq x y z
N TRP A 1 -24.89 -34.08 -0.10
CA TRP A 1 -23.92 -34.78 0.75
C TRP A 1 -22.71 -35.11 -0.10
N TYR A 2 -21.56 -34.50 0.20
CA TYR A 2 -20.33 -34.74 -0.58
C TYR A 2 -19.66 -36.05 -0.12
N PRO A 3 -19.09 -36.84 -1.04
CA PRO A 3 -18.28 -38.00 -0.66
C PRO A 3 -17.09 -37.58 0.22
N ALA A 4 -16.66 -38.41 1.17
CA ALA A 4 -15.53 -38.10 2.05
C ALA A 4 -14.24 -37.78 1.27
N SER A 5 -14.02 -38.43 0.12
CA SER A 5 -12.91 -38.13 -0.80
C SER A 5 -13.01 -36.74 -1.45
N ALA A 6 -14.22 -36.24 -1.69
CA ALA A 6 -14.41 -34.86 -2.14
C ALA A 6 -14.09 -33.86 -1.02
N LEU A 7 -14.35 -34.22 0.25
CA LEU A 7 -13.97 -33.39 1.40
C LEU A 7 -12.45 -33.35 1.64
N GLU A 8 -11.71 -34.39 1.26
CA GLU A 8 -10.24 -34.38 1.31
C GLU A 8 -9.62 -33.34 0.38
N ALA A 9 -10.23 -33.08 -0.79
CA ALA A 9 -9.80 -32.00 -1.68
C ALA A 9 -9.96 -30.60 -1.06
N TYR A 10 -10.81 -30.46 -0.03
CA TYR A 10 -11.01 -29.22 0.73
C TYR A 10 -10.29 -29.21 2.09
N ARG A 11 -9.49 -30.24 2.41
CA ARG A 11 -8.65 -30.23 3.62
C ARG A 11 -7.46 -29.31 3.40
N CYS A 12 -7.50 -28.13 4.03
CA CYS A 12 -6.34 -27.26 4.15
C CYS A 12 -5.69 -27.45 5.53
N PRO A 13 -4.43 -27.91 5.60
CA PRO A 13 -3.68 -27.97 6.84
C PRO A 13 -3.63 -26.60 7.54
N ALA A 14 -3.87 -26.57 8.85
CA ALA A 14 -3.97 -25.32 9.61
C ALA A 14 -2.66 -24.50 9.56
N ASP A 15 -1.51 -25.17 9.51
CA ASP A 15 -0.19 -24.56 9.33
C ASP A 15 -0.09 -23.77 8.02
N ARG A 16 -0.67 -24.27 6.91
CA ARG A 16 -0.74 -23.55 5.63
C ARG A 16 -1.64 -22.33 5.72
N ILE A 17 -2.79 -22.45 6.40
CA ILE A 17 -3.70 -21.31 6.62
C ILE A 17 -2.97 -20.22 7.42
N PHE A 18 -2.35 -20.56 8.54
CA PHE A 18 -1.62 -19.59 9.35
C PHE A 18 -0.40 -19.03 8.63
N ALA A 19 0.30 -19.81 7.81
CA ALA A 19 1.38 -19.29 6.96
C ALA A 19 0.89 -18.26 5.94
N ALA A 20 -0.25 -18.53 5.27
CA ALA A 20 -0.86 -17.59 4.35
C ALA A 20 -1.33 -16.31 5.06
N LEU A 21 -2.00 -16.45 6.21
CA LEU A 21 -2.41 -15.31 7.03
C LEU A 21 -1.22 -14.48 7.50
N ARG A 22 -0.12 -15.12 7.92
CA ARG A 22 1.11 -14.41 8.30
C ARG A 22 1.65 -13.59 7.15
N ALA A 23 1.86 -14.22 5.99
CA ALA A 23 2.41 -13.56 4.82
C ALA A 23 1.54 -12.37 4.40
N ARG A 24 0.21 -12.56 4.38
CA ARG A 24 -0.75 -11.52 4.02
C ARG A 24 -0.72 -10.31 4.96
N ASN A 25 -0.54 -10.55 6.25
CA ASN A 25 -0.60 -9.51 7.29
C ASN A 25 0.78 -8.96 7.68
N GLY A 26 1.86 -9.41 7.02
CA GLY A 26 3.23 -8.99 7.33
C GLY A 26 3.68 -9.44 8.73
N LEU A 27 3.21 -10.59 9.19
CA LEU A 27 3.64 -11.17 10.46
C LEU A 27 4.91 -11.99 10.27
N LEU A 28 5.84 -11.86 11.21
CA LEU A 28 6.99 -12.75 11.31
C LEU A 28 6.54 -14.13 11.81
N ALA A 29 7.33 -15.15 11.47
CA ALA A 29 7.11 -16.49 12.00
C ALA A 29 7.13 -16.47 13.55
N PRO A 30 6.28 -17.26 14.22
CA PRO A 30 6.26 -17.30 15.66
C PRO A 30 7.56 -17.90 16.20
N GLU A 31 8.29 -17.14 17.00
CA GLU A 31 9.47 -17.58 17.76
C GLU A 31 9.09 -18.08 19.17
N PHE A 32 7.80 -18.36 19.38
CA PHE A 32 7.23 -18.70 20.68
C PHE A 32 6.22 -19.84 20.53
N ALA A 33 6.09 -20.64 21.58
CA ALA A 33 5.07 -21.67 21.71
C ALA A 33 3.94 -21.17 22.60
N VAL A 34 2.73 -21.67 22.34
CA VAL A 34 1.56 -21.44 23.19
C VAL A 34 0.86 -22.76 23.42
N ASP A 35 0.30 -22.91 24.62
CA ASP A 35 -0.51 -24.08 24.97
C ASP A 35 -1.94 -23.92 24.46
N ALA A 36 -2.62 -25.04 24.24
CA ALA A 36 -4.06 -25.05 23.99
C ALA A 36 -4.80 -24.28 25.12
N PRO A 37 -5.85 -23.50 24.79
CA PRO A 37 -6.58 -23.46 23.52
C PRO A 37 -6.02 -22.48 22.48
N PHE A 38 -4.86 -21.87 22.73
CA PHE A 38 -4.29 -20.88 21.80
C PHE A 38 -3.52 -21.55 20.68
N VAL A 39 -3.46 -20.87 19.54
CA VAL A 39 -2.60 -21.22 18.42
C VAL A 39 -1.75 -20.01 18.06
N ALA A 40 -0.43 -20.21 17.94
CA ALA A 40 0.47 -19.14 17.53
C ALA A 40 0.24 -18.81 16.05
N VAL A 41 -0.16 -17.57 15.77
CA VAL A 41 -0.35 -17.10 14.40
C VAL A 41 0.96 -16.55 13.88
N GLY A 42 1.57 -15.61 14.61
CA GLY A 42 2.85 -14.99 14.25
C GLY A 42 3.24 -13.87 15.21
N LEU A 43 4.24 -13.09 14.83
CA LEU A 43 4.70 -11.91 15.58
C LEU A 43 4.52 -10.65 14.73
N LEU A 44 3.76 -9.68 15.24
CA LEU A 44 3.61 -8.37 14.62
C LEU A 44 4.74 -7.45 15.11
N ALA A 45 5.62 -7.05 14.21
CA ALA A 45 6.66 -6.06 14.47
C ALA A 45 6.30 -4.74 13.77
N ARG A 46 5.73 -3.79 14.50
CA ARG A 46 5.23 -2.53 13.92
C ARG A 46 5.07 -1.42 14.93
N ARG A 47 5.21 -0.16 14.49
CA ARG A 47 5.15 1.04 15.34
C ARG A 47 6.11 0.94 16.54
N GLY A 48 7.29 0.34 16.31
CA GLY A 48 8.28 0.09 17.36
C GLY A 48 7.89 -0.96 18.41
N ARG A 49 6.83 -1.75 18.19
CA ARG A 49 6.35 -2.80 19.11
C ARG A 49 6.50 -4.18 18.48
N ARG A 50 6.77 -5.18 19.32
CA ARG A 50 6.72 -6.61 18.98
C ARG A 50 5.56 -7.24 19.73
N LEU A 51 4.48 -7.59 19.02
CA LEU A 51 3.26 -8.13 19.60
C LEU A 51 3.05 -9.56 19.12
N PRO A 52 3.13 -10.58 20.00
CA PRO A 52 2.66 -11.92 19.68
C PRO A 52 1.19 -11.86 19.25
N VAL A 53 0.90 -12.52 18.14
CA VAL A 53 -0.46 -12.68 17.63
C VAL A 53 -0.84 -14.14 17.79
N VAL A 54 -1.87 -14.38 18.59
CA VAL A 54 -2.38 -15.73 18.87
C VAL A 54 -3.84 -15.80 18.46
N TRP A 55 -4.31 -16.98 18.10
CA TRP A 55 -5.70 -17.24 17.80
C TRP A 55 -6.30 -18.17 18.84
N THR A 56 -7.58 -17.96 19.16
CA THR A 56 -8.39 -18.92 19.90
C THR A 56 -9.82 -18.91 19.39
N LEU A 57 -10.46 -20.07 19.44
CA LEU A 57 -11.79 -20.25 18.88
C LEU A 57 -12.85 -19.42 19.62
N ARG A 58 -12.76 -19.31 20.95
CA ARG A 58 -13.75 -18.59 21.78
C ARG A 58 -13.09 -17.99 23.02
N ALA A 59 -13.58 -16.82 23.41
CA ALA A 59 -13.32 -16.27 24.74
C ALA A 59 -14.17 -17.04 25.78
N ARG A 60 -13.53 -17.74 26.71
CA ARG A 60 -14.18 -18.43 27.84
C ARG A 60 -13.69 -17.84 29.14
N ALA A 61 -14.59 -17.59 30.09
CA ALA A 61 -14.22 -17.12 31.43
C ALA A 61 -13.27 -18.12 32.12
N PRO A 62 -12.20 -17.68 32.80
CA PRO A 62 -11.76 -16.29 32.97
C PRO A 62 -10.80 -15.81 31.85
N PHE A 63 -11.34 -15.29 30.75
CA PHE A 63 -10.59 -15.02 29.53
C PHE A 63 -9.47 -13.98 29.72
N SER A 64 -9.77 -12.90 30.45
CA SER A 64 -8.82 -11.80 30.67
C SER A 64 -7.58 -12.28 31.45
N ASP A 65 -7.79 -13.04 32.53
CA ASP A 65 -6.69 -13.53 33.37
C ASP A 65 -5.81 -14.53 32.63
N ILE A 66 -6.42 -15.41 31.82
CA ILE A 66 -5.69 -16.34 30.96
C ILE A 66 -4.83 -15.58 29.95
N CYS A 67 -5.37 -14.54 29.30
CA CYS A 67 -4.62 -13.75 28.32
C CYS A 67 -3.50 -12.94 28.99
N LEU A 68 -3.74 -12.39 30.18
CA LEU A 68 -2.72 -11.70 30.97
C LEU A 68 -1.58 -12.65 31.36
N GLY A 69 -1.90 -13.85 31.84
CA GLY A 69 -0.93 -14.89 32.13
C GLY A 69 -0.11 -15.28 30.90
N LEU A 70 -0.77 -15.45 29.75
CA LEU A 70 -0.09 -15.71 28.48
C LEU A 70 0.84 -14.56 28.07
N ARG A 71 0.38 -13.30 28.14
CA ARG A 71 1.19 -12.12 27.84
C ARG A 71 2.44 -12.07 28.72
N ASN A 72 2.30 -12.32 30.01
CA ASN A 72 3.42 -12.30 30.95
C ASN A 72 4.45 -13.40 30.67
N ARG A 73 4.01 -14.59 30.23
CA ARG A 73 4.92 -15.65 29.80
C ARG A 73 5.69 -15.30 28.52
N LEU A 74 5.04 -14.63 27.58
CA LEU A 74 5.66 -14.27 26.29
C LEU A 74 6.64 -13.09 26.40
N GLY A 75 6.47 -12.22 27.42
CA GLY A 75 7.46 -11.20 27.80
C GLY A 75 7.71 -10.10 26.76
N LYS A 76 6.75 -9.83 25.86
CA LYS A 76 6.85 -8.82 24.79
C LYS A 76 6.05 -7.54 25.10
N ASP A 77 6.01 -6.61 24.15
CA ASP A 77 5.41 -5.26 24.27
C ASP A 77 3.88 -5.24 24.38
N GLY A 78 3.24 -6.40 24.48
CA GLY A 78 1.80 -6.61 24.52
C GLY A 78 1.42 -7.99 23.96
N LEU A 79 0.14 -8.21 23.70
CA LEU A 79 -0.40 -9.44 23.11
C LEU A 79 -1.64 -9.12 22.28
N VAL A 80 -1.76 -9.68 21.08
CA VAL A 80 -2.99 -9.64 20.28
C VAL A 80 -3.62 -11.03 20.27
N VAL A 81 -4.87 -11.12 20.71
CA VAL A 81 -5.66 -12.35 20.74
C VAL A 81 -6.78 -12.26 19.71
N LEU A 82 -6.64 -13.03 18.64
CA LEU A 82 -7.64 -13.16 17.59
C LEU A 82 -8.73 -14.14 18.01
N LEU A 83 -9.98 -13.70 17.92
CA LEU A 83 -11.16 -14.49 18.20
C LEU A 83 -11.85 -14.87 16.90
N SER A 84 -12.20 -16.15 16.76
CA SER A 84 -13.14 -16.58 15.72
C SER A 84 -14.52 -16.06 16.06
N HIS A 85 -15.00 -15.13 15.25
CA HIS A 85 -16.25 -14.44 15.53
C HIS A 85 -17.46 -15.36 15.39
N PRO A 86 -18.39 -15.39 16.37
CA PRO A 86 -19.75 -15.85 16.18
C PRO A 86 -20.66 -14.64 15.88
N GLY A 87 -20.78 -14.25 14.60
CA GLY A 87 -21.95 -13.54 14.03
C GLY A 87 -22.50 -12.25 14.69
N GLY A 88 -21.68 -11.38 15.28
CA GLY A 88 -22.09 -10.12 15.91
C GLY A 88 -21.33 -8.86 15.44
N THR A 89 -21.25 -7.84 16.30
CA THR A 89 -20.48 -6.60 16.05
C THR A 89 -18.98 -6.85 16.28
N PRO A 90 -18.06 -6.41 15.39
CA PRO A 90 -16.63 -6.69 15.52
C PRO A 90 -16.03 -6.15 16.82
N LEU A 91 -15.57 -7.04 17.70
CA LEU A 91 -14.90 -6.69 18.95
C LEU A 91 -13.47 -6.20 18.69
N CYS A 92 -13.11 -5.09 19.35
CA CYS A 92 -11.74 -4.70 19.62
C CYS A 92 -11.72 -4.19 21.07
N VAL A 93 -11.22 -5.00 21.99
CA VAL A 93 -11.21 -4.69 23.42
C VAL A 93 -9.80 -4.76 23.95
N ARG A 94 -9.36 -3.65 24.57
CA ARG A 94 -8.14 -3.62 25.37
C ARG A 94 -8.43 -4.19 26.75
N LEU A 95 -7.69 -5.23 27.10
CA LEU A 95 -7.66 -5.86 28.41
C LEU A 95 -6.45 -5.36 29.21
N ALA A 96 -6.35 -5.78 30.47
CA ALA A 96 -5.21 -5.44 31.32
C ALA A 96 -3.89 -5.97 30.74
N GLY A 97 -2.79 -5.25 31.01
CA GLY A 97 -1.44 -5.69 30.64
C GLY A 97 -1.11 -5.59 29.14
N ASP A 98 -1.65 -4.60 28.43
CA ASP A 98 -1.43 -4.38 27.00
C ASP A 98 -1.81 -5.58 26.12
N VAL A 99 -2.89 -6.25 26.53
CA VAL A 99 -3.54 -7.31 25.76
C VAL A 99 -4.70 -6.69 24.98
N VAL A 100 -4.82 -7.03 23.70
CA VAL A 100 -5.98 -6.68 22.88
C VAL A 100 -6.65 -7.93 22.33
N ALA A 101 -7.94 -8.08 22.60
CA ALA A 101 -8.77 -9.09 21.97
C ALA A 101 -9.45 -8.48 20.74
N LEU A 102 -9.32 -9.17 19.60
CA LEU A 102 -9.81 -8.72 18.30
C LEU A 102 -10.61 -9.83 17.62
N ASP A 103 -11.79 -9.52 17.14
CA ASP A 103 -12.49 -10.43 16.23
C ASP A 103 -11.86 -10.41 14.84
N ILE A 104 -11.66 -11.60 14.27
CA ILE A 104 -11.21 -11.73 12.87
C ILE A 104 -12.30 -11.16 11.95
N PRO A 105 -11.98 -10.20 11.08
CA PRO A 105 -12.92 -9.67 10.09
C PRO A 105 -13.43 -10.78 9.16
N THR A 106 -14.72 -10.73 8.81
CA THR A 106 -15.34 -11.65 7.83
C THR A 106 -15.10 -11.17 6.40
N THR A 107 -13.84 -10.89 6.06
CA THR A 107 -13.47 -10.44 4.70
C THR A 107 -12.78 -11.57 3.96
N ASP A 108 -13.08 -11.72 2.67
CA ASP A 108 -12.47 -12.74 1.81
C ASP A 108 -10.98 -12.45 1.51
N GLU A 109 -10.50 -11.27 1.91
CA GLU A 109 -9.17 -10.76 1.57
C GLU A 109 -8.06 -11.25 2.52
N GLY A 110 -8.43 -11.93 3.61
CA GLY A 110 -7.48 -12.47 4.60
C GLY A 110 -6.75 -11.42 5.42
N ASP A 111 -7.23 -10.17 5.45
CA ASP A 111 -6.74 -9.12 6.35
C ASP A 111 -7.31 -9.32 7.76
N LEU A 112 -6.42 -9.40 8.74
CA LEU A 112 -6.75 -9.55 10.15
C LEU A 112 -7.05 -8.20 10.84
N ALA A 113 -6.93 -7.08 10.13
CA ALA A 113 -7.14 -5.73 10.63
C ALA A 113 -6.36 -5.42 11.92
N LEU A 114 -5.11 -5.89 12.00
CA LEU A 114 -4.26 -5.79 13.20
C LEU A 114 -3.96 -4.34 13.62
N TRP A 115 -4.12 -3.39 12.71
CA TRP A 115 -4.06 -1.96 13.00
C TRP A 115 -5.06 -1.55 14.09
N ARG A 116 -6.22 -2.23 14.22
CA ARG A 116 -7.20 -1.99 15.29
C ARG A 116 -6.59 -2.26 16.67
N ALA A 117 -5.76 -3.31 16.78
CA ALA A 117 -5.07 -3.62 18.02
C ALA A 117 -3.97 -2.60 18.33
N LEU A 118 -3.23 -2.16 17.31
CA LEU A 118 -2.24 -1.10 17.46
C LEU A 118 -2.87 0.23 17.90
N ASP A 119 -4.03 0.60 17.35
CA ASP A 119 -4.78 1.80 17.72
C ASP A 119 -5.33 1.71 19.15
N ALA A 120 -5.80 0.53 19.58
CA ALA A 120 -6.25 0.32 20.96
C ALA A 120 -5.09 0.45 21.97
N LEU A 121 -3.89 0.00 21.60
CA LEU A 121 -2.69 0.11 22.42
C LEU A 121 -2.13 1.54 22.46
N ASP A 122 -2.28 2.31 21.38
CA ASP A 122 -1.83 3.69 21.25
C ASP A 122 -2.93 4.61 20.66
N PRO A 123 -3.90 5.05 21.48
CA PRO A 123 -5.05 5.83 21.00
C PRO A 123 -4.68 7.14 20.31
N GLY A 124 -3.56 7.77 20.68
CA GLY A 124 -3.12 9.04 20.09
C GLY A 124 -2.34 8.89 18.78
N TYR A 125 -2.08 7.66 18.31
CA TYR A 125 -1.27 7.44 17.12
C TYR A 125 -1.86 8.09 15.87
N ARG A 126 -3.18 8.01 15.68
CA ARG A 126 -3.86 8.53 14.47
C ARG A 126 -3.72 10.05 14.30
N GLU A 127 -3.65 10.77 15.40
CA GLU A 127 -3.46 12.22 15.38
C GLU A 127 -2.00 12.56 15.13
N ARG A 128 -1.07 11.87 15.82
CA ARG A 128 0.38 12.10 15.68
C ARG A 128 0.92 11.70 14.30
N ARG A 129 0.38 10.64 13.68
CA ARG A 129 0.86 10.17 12.37
C ARG A 129 0.70 11.21 11.26
N ILE A 130 -0.15 12.22 11.43
CA ILE A 130 -0.33 13.28 10.42
C ILE A 130 0.95 14.12 10.31
N THR A 131 1.59 14.41 11.45
CA THR A 131 2.78 15.30 11.52
C THR A 131 4.09 14.53 11.64
N ASP A 132 4.06 13.34 12.22
CA ASP A 132 5.21 12.45 12.30
C ASP A 132 5.63 12.00 10.90
N ARG A 133 6.88 12.25 10.52
CA ARG A 133 7.40 11.93 9.18
C ARG A 133 7.65 10.43 8.98
N GLU A 134 7.81 9.69 10.08
CA GLU A 134 8.15 8.26 10.13
C GLU A 134 6.94 7.36 10.45
N ALA A 135 5.82 7.92 10.89
CA ALA A 135 4.59 7.16 11.04
C ALA A 135 3.96 6.71 9.70
N ILE A 136 3.17 5.64 9.74
CA ILE A 136 2.45 5.03 8.61
C ILE A 136 0.93 4.97 8.86
N PHE A 137 0.17 4.87 7.77
CA PHE A 137 -1.27 4.64 7.74
C PHE A 137 -1.52 3.15 7.49
N ASP A 138 -1.66 2.39 8.56
CA ASP A 138 -1.79 0.93 8.52
C ASP A 138 -3.11 0.46 7.92
N GLU A 139 -4.18 1.22 8.11
CA GLU A 139 -5.52 0.86 7.66
C GLU A 139 -5.77 1.24 6.19
N VAL A 140 -4.87 2.02 5.58
CA VAL A 140 -5.07 2.54 4.24
C VAL A 140 -4.64 1.51 3.20
N THR A 141 -5.55 1.17 2.30
CA THR A 141 -5.28 0.35 1.11
C THR A 141 -5.32 1.21 -0.13
N LEU A 142 -4.31 1.05 -1.01
CA LEU A 142 -4.23 1.75 -2.29
C LEU A 142 -4.24 0.73 -3.42
N GLU A 143 -5.14 0.93 -4.37
CA GLU A 143 -5.22 0.12 -5.58
C GLU A 143 -5.10 1.01 -6.82
N PHE A 144 -4.17 0.66 -7.69
CA PHE A 144 -3.95 1.37 -8.95
C PHE A 144 -4.48 0.51 -10.09
N ALA A 145 -5.33 1.12 -10.91
CA ALA A 145 -5.90 0.50 -12.10
C ALA A 145 -6.00 1.52 -13.24
N HIS A 146 -6.32 1.03 -14.44
CA HIS A 146 -6.51 1.85 -15.62
C HIS A 146 -7.70 1.37 -16.42
N VAL A 147 -8.53 2.30 -16.88
CA VAL A 147 -9.57 2.00 -17.87
C VAL A 147 -9.05 2.47 -19.23
N PRO A 148 -8.68 1.54 -20.14
CA PRO A 148 -8.09 1.86 -21.44
C PRO A 148 -8.85 2.96 -22.19
N GLY A 149 -8.13 4.02 -22.57
CA GLY A 149 -8.70 5.14 -23.34
C GLY A 149 -9.68 6.06 -22.60
N GLU A 150 -9.90 5.83 -21.29
CA GLU A 150 -10.87 6.61 -20.51
C GLU A 150 -10.20 7.37 -19.35
N ARG A 151 -9.69 6.66 -18.33
CA ARG A 151 -9.20 7.28 -17.11
C ARG A 151 -8.23 6.39 -16.33
N HIS A 152 -7.43 7.04 -15.48
CA HIS A 152 -6.66 6.36 -14.45
C HIS A 152 -7.52 6.18 -13.21
N VAL A 153 -7.34 5.08 -12.50
CA VAL A 153 -8.13 4.74 -11.32
C VAL A 153 -7.20 4.57 -10.14
N LEU A 154 -7.40 5.37 -9.10
CA LEU A 154 -6.86 5.14 -7.77
C LEU A 154 -8.03 4.77 -6.88
N ARG A 155 -7.98 3.64 -6.16
CA ARG A 155 -8.92 3.35 -5.08
C ARG A 155 -8.22 3.47 -3.74
N ILE A 156 -8.85 4.16 -2.81
CA ILE A 156 -8.42 4.25 -1.41
C ILE A 156 -9.47 3.50 -0.60
N ASN A 157 -9.07 2.46 0.14
CA ASN A 157 -9.98 1.59 0.90
C ASN A 157 -11.17 1.06 0.06
N GLY A 158 -10.91 0.73 -1.22
CA GLY A 158 -11.93 0.24 -2.15
C GLY A 158 -12.79 1.34 -2.82
N HIS A 159 -12.64 2.60 -2.43
CA HIS A 159 -13.38 3.72 -3.01
C HIS A 159 -12.58 4.46 -4.09
N GLU A 160 -13.15 4.65 -5.27
CA GLU A 160 -12.48 5.39 -6.37
C GLU A 160 -12.24 6.86 -5.99
N PHE A 161 -10.99 7.29 -6.14
CA PHE A 161 -10.51 8.64 -5.84
C PHE A 161 -10.33 9.44 -7.14
N GLY A 162 -11.10 10.52 -7.28
CA GLY A 162 -11.23 11.26 -8.55
C GLY A 162 -10.00 12.07 -8.99
N GLY A 163 -9.07 12.40 -8.08
CA GLY A 163 -8.00 13.38 -8.35
C GLY A 163 -6.98 13.00 -9.42
N PHE A 164 -6.83 11.71 -9.72
CA PHE A 164 -5.80 11.24 -10.65
C PHE A 164 -6.34 10.84 -12.03
N GLN A 165 -7.67 10.92 -12.23
CA GLN A 165 -8.34 10.37 -13.41
C GLN A 165 -7.85 10.92 -14.75
N ARG A 166 -7.35 12.18 -14.79
CA ARG A 166 -7.07 12.91 -16.03
C ARG A 166 -5.62 13.36 -16.20
N SER A 167 -4.73 13.06 -15.26
CA SER A 167 -3.34 13.51 -15.31
C SER A 167 -2.38 12.33 -15.31
N ASP A 168 -1.82 12.04 -16.48
CA ASP A 168 -0.79 11.00 -16.64
C ASP A 168 0.39 11.22 -15.68
N LEU A 169 0.88 12.46 -15.58
CA LEU A 169 2.02 12.80 -14.74
C LEU A 169 1.75 12.60 -13.24
N LYS A 170 0.62 13.11 -12.73
CA LYS A 170 0.29 12.95 -11.30
C LYS A 170 0.07 11.49 -10.94
N PHE A 171 -0.70 10.78 -11.77
CA PHE A 171 -0.95 9.35 -11.57
C PHE A 171 0.36 8.55 -11.58
N LEU A 172 1.24 8.78 -12.56
CA LEU A 172 2.48 8.00 -12.68
C LEU A 172 3.54 8.35 -11.64
N ARG A 173 3.56 9.59 -11.14
CA ARG A 173 4.39 9.97 -9.98
C ARG A 173 3.94 9.20 -8.74
N LEU A 174 2.63 9.18 -8.47
CA LEU A 174 2.09 8.42 -7.35
C LEU A 174 2.29 6.90 -7.54
N LEU A 175 2.07 6.37 -8.74
CA LEU A 175 2.27 4.97 -9.07
C LEU A 175 3.73 4.55 -8.83
N TYR A 176 4.70 5.36 -9.27
CA TYR A 176 6.11 5.06 -9.05
C TYR A 176 6.49 5.13 -7.57
N LEU A 177 5.96 6.10 -6.83
CA LEU A 177 6.14 6.19 -5.37
C LEU A 177 5.53 4.97 -4.66
N ALA A 178 4.36 4.51 -5.11
CA ALA A 178 3.70 3.33 -4.58
C ALA A 178 4.47 2.04 -4.91
N ALA A 179 5.02 1.93 -6.12
CA ALA A 179 5.88 0.82 -6.54
C ALA A 179 7.15 0.74 -5.69
N ALA A 180 7.83 1.86 -5.47
CA ALA A 180 8.99 1.94 -4.59
C ALA A 180 8.64 1.56 -3.15
N ARG A 181 7.45 1.93 -2.68
CA ARG A 181 6.99 1.56 -1.34
C ARG A 181 6.65 0.06 -1.23
N ALA A 182 5.99 -0.51 -2.23
CA ALA A 182 5.52 -1.90 -2.21
C ALA A 182 6.65 -2.93 -2.12
N VAL A 183 7.82 -2.62 -2.68
CA VAL A 183 8.99 -3.52 -2.65
C VAL A 183 9.90 -3.31 -1.43
N ASP A 184 9.66 -2.28 -0.63
CA ASP A 184 10.50 -1.98 0.54
C ASP A 184 10.12 -2.86 1.74
N PRO A 185 11.03 -3.70 2.26
CA PRO A 185 10.74 -4.59 3.38
C PRO A 185 10.59 -3.85 4.72
N ASP A 186 11.10 -2.62 4.87
CA ASP A 186 11.00 -1.86 6.10
C ASP A 186 9.63 -1.17 6.21
N ILE A 187 8.75 -1.75 7.03
CA ILE A 187 7.37 -1.29 7.21
C ILE A 187 7.31 0.07 7.93
N ASP A 188 8.13 0.30 8.96
CA ASP A 188 8.02 1.53 9.77
C ASP A 188 8.88 2.66 9.17
N GLY A 189 10.14 2.37 8.83
CA GLY A 189 11.14 3.36 8.42
C GLY A 189 11.36 3.50 6.92
N GLY A 190 10.85 2.57 6.11
CA GLY A 190 11.18 2.47 4.69
C GLY A 190 10.38 3.39 3.76
N GLY A 191 10.59 3.19 2.45
CA GLY A 191 9.86 3.79 1.34
C GLY A 191 10.43 5.11 0.84
N TRP A 192 11.61 5.51 1.31
CA TRP A 192 12.22 6.79 0.97
C TRP A 192 12.80 6.79 -0.46
N LEU A 193 12.19 7.60 -1.32
CA LEU A 193 12.61 7.85 -2.69
C LEU A 193 13.20 9.25 -2.83
N GLU A 194 14.28 9.41 -3.57
CA GLU A 194 14.83 10.72 -3.91
C GLU A 194 13.85 11.50 -4.80
N LYS A 195 13.51 12.74 -4.43
CA LYS A 195 12.50 13.56 -5.13
C LYS A 195 12.79 13.73 -6.62
N HIS A 196 14.07 13.87 -7.00
CA HIS A 196 14.46 14.03 -8.40
C HIS A 196 14.06 12.82 -9.27
N ARG A 197 13.92 11.62 -8.69
CA ARG A 197 13.44 10.42 -9.41
C ARG A 197 11.99 10.53 -9.82
N LEU A 198 11.18 11.35 -9.13
CA LEU A 198 9.81 11.68 -9.52
C LEU A 198 9.74 12.72 -10.64
N GLN A 199 10.89 13.19 -11.13
CA GLN A 199 11.00 14.14 -12.24
C GLN A 199 10.14 15.39 -11.99
N GLY A 200 10.17 15.89 -10.75
CA GLY A 200 9.61 17.19 -10.40
C GLY A 200 10.51 18.33 -10.88
N ASP A 201 9.95 19.54 -10.93
CA ASP A 201 10.74 20.75 -11.15
C ASP A 201 11.71 21.04 -9.99
N GLU A 202 12.74 21.83 -10.25
CA GLU A 202 13.77 22.20 -9.25
C GLU A 202 13.19 22.90 -8.01
N LYS A 203 11.96 23.42 -8.11
CA LYS A 203 11.24 24.15 -7.06
C LYS A 203 10.23 23.28 -6.30
N ASP A 204 10.17 21.98 -6.55
CA ASP A 204 9.28 21.01 -5.89
C ASP A 204 7.75 21.29 -6.05
N HIS A 205 7.34 22.21 -6.93
CA HIS A 205 5.93 22.55 -7.12
C HIS A 205 5.13 21.32 -7.57
N ASP A 206 5.73 20.49 -8.41
CA ASP A 206 5.13 19.26 -8.91
C ASP A 206 4.76 18.24 -7.84
N LEU A 207 5.53 18.20 -6.75
CA LEU A 207 5.30 17.29 -5.62
C LEU A 207 4.29 17.86 -4.63
N GLU A 208 4.31 19.17 -4.43
CA GLU A 208 3.27 19.84 -3.66
C GLU A 208 1.93 19.79 -4.39
N ASP A 209 1.93 19.85 -5.73
CA ASP A 209 0.73 19.66 -6.54
C ASP A 209 0.16 18.25 -6.44
N LEU A 210 1.01 17.24 -6.24
CA LEU A 210 0.57 15.87 -5.96
C LEU A 210 -0.15 15.78 -4.61
N ARG A 211 0.39 16.44 -3.58
CA ARG A 211 -0.25 16.55 -2.25
C ARG A 211 -1.54 17.36 -2.27
N LYS A 212 -1.56 18.46 -3.01
CA LYS A 212 -2.77 19.28 -3.20
C LYS A 212 -3.86 18.50 -3.93
N GLU A 213 -3.52 17.56 -4.80
CA GLU A 213 -4.53 16.71 -5.45
C GLU A 213 -5.28 15.85 -4.43
N PHE A 214 -4.61 15.41 -3.37
CA PHE A 214 -5.23 14.71 -2.26
C PHE A 214 -6.17 15.59 -1.43
N GLU A 215 -5.92 16.90 -1.34
CA GLU A 215 -6.77 17.86 -0.60
C GLU A 215 -8.04 18.25 -1.38
N ARG A 216 -8.04 18.11 -2.71
CA ARG A 216 -9.15 18.58 -3.57
C ARG A 216 -10.38 17.69 -3.55
N TYR A 217 -10.21 16.42 -3.19
CA TYR A 217 -11.27 15.43 -3.28
C TYR A 217 -11.54 14.85 -1.90
N HIS A 218 -12.77 15.01 -1.45
CA HIS A 218 -13.22 14.43 -0.19
C HIS A 218 -13.17 12.90 -0.26
N HIS A 219 -12.64 12.27 0.79
CA HIS A 219 -12.69 10.82 0.97
C HIS A 219 -13.57 10.46 2.17
N ARG A 220 -14.28 9.34 2.09
CA ARG A 220 -15.23 8.93 3.14
C ARG A 220 -14.54 8.64 4.48
N ASP A 221 -13.37 7.99 4.43
CA ASP A 221 -12.72 7.43 5.61
C ASP A 221 -11.54 8.26 6.13
N LEU A 222 -11.08 9.25 5.34
CA LEU A 222 -9.86 10.00 5.64
C LEU A 222 -10.12 11.49 5.46
N GLY A 223 -9.70 12.30 6.43
CA GLY A 223 -9.75 13.75 6.30
C GLY A 223 -8.65 14.30 5.38
N ASP A 224 -8.81 15.53 4.90
CA ASP A 224 -7.87 16.18 3.97
C ASP A 224 -6.42 16.18 4.48
N ARG A 225 -6.24 16.40 5.79
CA ARG A 225 -4.92 16.38 6.44
C ARG A 225 -4.29 14.99 6.41
N GLU A 226 -5.09 13.94 6.56
CA GLU A 226 -4.61 12.55 6.50
C GLU A 226 -4.24 12.17 5.07
N LEU A 227 -5.09 12.52 4.10
CA LEU A 227 -4.83 12.30 2.68
C LEU A 227 -3.53 12.99 2.24
N LYS A 228 -3.31 14.25 2.65
CA LYS A 228 -2.04 14.96 2.41
C LYS A 228 -0.85 14.23 3.05
N ALA A 229 -1.04 13.74 4.27
CA ALA A 229 -0.01 13.06 5.06
C ALA A 229 0.33 11.65 4.55
N LEU A 230 -0.41 11.10 3.58
CA LEU A 230 0.00 9.88 2.88
C LEU A 230 1.34 10.08 2.15
N ILE A 231 1.68 11.31 1.74
CA ILE A 231 2.97 11.61 1.09
C ILE A 231 3.85 12.44 2.02
N LYS A 232 4.90 11.83 2.58
CA LYS A 232 5.74 12.45 3.61
C LYS A 232 7.11 12.83 3.07
N SER A 233 7.61 13.99 3.50
CA SER A 233 8.99 14.42 3.25
C SER A 233 9.91 13.91 4.37
N SER A 234 11.16 13.61 4.04
CA SER A 234 12.16 13.12 4.98
C SER A 234 12.38 14.08 6.16
N PRO A 235 12.53 13.57 7.40
CA PRO A 235 12.90 14.40 8.55
C PRO A 235 14.28 15.04 8.38
N ARG A 236 15.20 14.39 7.67
CA ARG A 236 16.59 14.83 7.47
C ARG A 236 16.76 15.96 6.45
N ARG A 237 15.67 16.40 5.79
CA ARG A 237 15.67 17.42 4.73
C ARG A 237 16.63 17.12 3.56
N ASP A 238 16.88 15.83 3.31
CA ASP A 238 17.80 15.31 2.30
C ASP A 238 17.15 15.13 0.91
N GLY A 239 16.03 15.82 0.66
CA GLY A 239 15.32 15.71 -0.62
C GLY A 239 14.67 14.34 -0.88
N ARG A 240 14.41 13.54 0.17
CA ARG A 240 13.64 12.28 0.04
C ARG A 240 12.17 12.45 0.41
N ILE A 241 11.34 11.63 -0.22
CA ILE A 241 9.88 11.57 -0.04
C ILE A 241 9.43 10.11 0.00
N ARG A 242 8.32 9.81 0.66
CA ARG A 242 7.76 8.46 0.71
C ARG A 242 6.24 8.46 0.70
N LEU A 243 5.67 7.33 0.33
CA LEU A 243 4.28 6.99 0.56
C LEU A 243 4.16 6.28 1.91
N ALA A 244 3.44 6.88 2.86
CA ALA A 244 3.31 6.42 4.24
C ALA A 244 2.20 5.36 4.40
N VAL A 245 2.19 4.38 3.51
CA VAL A 245 1.24 3.26 3.50
C VAL A 245 2.00 1.95 3.72
N GLN A 246 1.35 0.97 4.34
CA GLN A 246 1.93 -0.37 4.49
C GLN A 246 2.19 -0.99 3.09
N PRO A 247 3.38 -1.57 2.83
CA PRO A 247 3.74 -2.13 1.53
C PRO A 247 2.72 -3.15 1.00
N GLY A 248 2.27 -4.07 1.86
CA GLY A 248 1.28 -5.11 1.51
C GLY A 248 -0.13 -4.60 1.22
N HIS A 249 -0.41 -3.32 1.46
CA HIS A 249 -1.70 -2.68 1.19
C HIS A 249 -1.69 -1.90 -0.14
N ILE A 250 -0.61 -2.01 -0.91
CA ILE A 250 -0.51 -1.44 -2.25
C ILE A 250 -0.76 -2.54 -3.26
N ARG A 251 -1.74 -2.33 -4.14
CA ARG A 251 -2.17 -3.30 -5.16
C ARG A 251 -2.07 -2.66 -6.55
N PHE A 252 -1.61 -3.46 -7.50
CA PHE A 252 -1.50 -3.08 -8.91
C PHE A 252 -2.40 -4.01 -9.72
N ASP A 253 -3.46 -3.45 -10.29
CA ASP A 253 -4.40 -4.20 -11.12
C ASP A 253 -3.77 -4.56 -12.47
N GLU A 254 -4.16 -5.72 -13.03
CA GLU A 254 -3.63 -6.22 -14.30
C GLU A 254 -3.86 -5.27 -15.48
N SER A 255 -4.87 -4.41 -15.41
CA SER A 255 -5.14 -3.38 -16.42
C SER A 255 -3.96 -2.43 -16.66
N LEU A 256 -3.06 -2.26 -15.68
CA LEU A 256 -1.85 -1.43 -15.81
C LEU A 256 -0.84 -1.98 -16.83
N ALA A 257 -0.89 -3.27 -17.15
CA ALA A 257 -0.05 -3.86 -18.20
C ALA A 257 -0.24 -3.14 -19.54
N ARG A 258 -1.49 -2.76 -19.83
CA ARG A 258 -1.89 -2.08 -21.07
C ARG A 258 -2.21 -0.60 -20.84
N LEU A 259 -1.60 0.02 -19.83
CA LEU A 259 -1.81 1.43 -19.55
C LEU A 259 -1.57 2.28 -20.81
N THR A 260 -2.59 3.05 -21.18
CA THR A 260 -2.53 4.04 -22.24
C THR A 260 -2.49 5.43 -21.64
N PHE A 261 -1.58 6.28 -22.12
CA PHE A 261 -1.55 7.68 -21.72
C PHE A 261 -2.84 8.36 -22.19
N ILE A 262 -3.48 9.11 -21.30
CA ILE A 262 -4.71 9.83 -21.58
C ILE A 262 -4.43 11.09 -22.41
N GLY A 263 -3.17 11.56 -22.43
CA GLY A 263 -2.71 12.74 -23.18
C GLY A 263 -3.49 13.01 -24.48
N GLU A 264 -4.16 14.17 -24.52
CA GLU A 264 -4.97 14.72 -25.63
C GLU A 264 -6.40 14.17 -25.89
N ARG A 265 -7.28 14.13 -24.88
CA ARG A 265 -8.73 14.39 -25.13
C ARG A 265 -9.13 15.86 -24.95
N GLN A 266 -8.23 16.71 -24.47
CA GLN A 266 -8.44 18.16 -24.51
C GLN A 266 -7.95 18.69 -25.86
N THR A 267 -8.92 19.13 -26.66
CA THR A 267 -8.81 19.86 -27.92
C THR A 267 -8.00 19.18 -29.03
N ARG A 268 -8.63 18.22 -29.74
CA ARG A 268 -8.51 18.25 -31.21
C ARG A 268 -8.91 19.67 -31.63
N SER A 269 -7.93 20.52 -31.89
CA SER A 269 -8.19 21.86 -32.41
C SER A 269 -9.08 21.67 -33.63
N LYS A 270 -10.30 22.25 -33.61
CA LYS A 270 -11.09 22.42 -34.84
C LYS A 270 -10.12 22.94 -35.90
N LYS A 271 -9.96 22.19 -36.99
CA LYS A 271 -9.11 22.53 -38.15
C LYS A 271 -9.25 24.02 -38.42
N GLY A 272 -8.22 24.78 -38.06
CA GLY A 272 -8.20 26.22 -38.17
C GLY A 272 -6.74 26.64 -38.12
N THR A 273 -6.24 27.07 -39.27
CA THR A 273 -4.89 27.60 -39.51
C THR A 273 -4.67 28.88 -38.68
N ARG A 274 -4.46 28.74 -37.36
CA ARG A 274 -3.98 29.84 -36.53
C ARG A 274 -2.45 29.78 -36.47
N ARG A 275 -1.82 30.88 -36.91
CA ARG A 275 -0.38 31.14 -36.78
C ARG A 275 0.12 30.68 -35.39
N ARG A 276 1.14 29.81 -35.36
CA ARG A 276 1.81 29.39 -34.13
C ARG A 276 2.37 30.62 -33.43
N THR A 277 1.72 31.04 -32.34
CA THR A 277 2.28 32.05 -31.44
C THR A 277 3.42 31.42 -30.62
N PRO A 278 4.39 32.20 -30.14
CA PRO A 278 5.46 31.69 -29.27
C PRO A 278 4.95 30.86 -28.08
N GLY A 279 3.81 31.26 -27.49
CA GLY A 279 3.15 30.51 -26.42
C GLY A 279 2.59 29.14 -26.84
N ALA A 280 2.12 28.98 -28.08
CA ALA A 280 1.64 27.69 -28.59
C ALA A 280 2.79 26.70 -28.82
N LYS A 281 3.98 27.20 -29.21
CA LYS A 281 5.20 26.38 -29.35
C LYS A 281 5.70 25.90 -27.98
N ALA A 282 5.81 26.82 -27.02
CA ALA A 282 6.22 26.49 -25.65
C ALA A 282 5.26 25.48 -24.97
N LEU A 283 3.94 25.61 -25.20
CA LEU A 283 2.95 24.66 -24.70
C LEU A 283 3.15 23.26 -25.29
N ALA A 284 3.36 23.15 -26.62
CA ALA A 284 3.59 21.87 -27.28
C ALA A 284 4.89 21.20 -26.80
N GLU A 285 5.96 21.97 -26.62
CA GLU A 285 7.23 21.46 -26.07
C GLU A 285 7.08 20.97 -24.63
N ASN A 286 6.31 21.69 -23.79
CA ASN A 286 6.02 21.27 -22.42
C ASN A 286 5.18 19.99 -22.37
N LEU A 287 4.20 19.83 -23.26
CA LEU A 287 3.39 18.61 -23.35
C LEU A 287 4.22 17.40 -23.77
N GLU A 288 5.10 17.56 -24.77
CA GLU A 288 5.99 16.49 -25.22
C GLU A 288 6.98 16.10 -24.12
N ARG A 289 7.58 17.08 -23.43
CA ARG A 289 8.45 16.82 -22.27
C ARG A 289 7.69 16.08 -21.17
N GLY A 290 6.46 16.51 -20.86
CA GLY A 290 5.59 15.84 -19.90
C GLY A 290 5.32 14.37 -20.28
N ARG A 291 5.06 14.10 -21.56
CA ARG A 291 4.86 12.74 -22.07
C ARG A 291 6.11 11.87 -21.93
N GLN A 292 7.29 12.42 -22.20
CA GLN A 292 8.56 11.70 -22.02
C GLN A 292 8.82 11.36 -20.55
N VAL A 293 8.52 12.30 -19.64
CA VAL A 293 8.59 12.06 -18.20
C VAL A 293 7.61 10.97 -17.77
N ALA A 294 6.37 11.02 -18.24
CA ALA A 294 5.35 10.00 -17.95
C ALA A 294 5.81 8.60 -18.41
N LYS A 295 6.34 8.48 -19.64
CA LYS A 295 6.93 7.23 -20.15
C LYS A 295 8.06 6.71 -19.28
N LYS A 296 8.96 7.59 -18.84
CA LYS A 296 10.06 7.23 -17.95
C LYS A 296 9.57 6.72 -16.60
N LEU A 297 8.62 7.41 -15.97
CA LEU A 297 8.03 7.02 -14.68
C LEU A 297 7.33 5.66 -14.78
N LEU A 298 6.55 5.42 -15.83
CA LEU A 298 5.90 4.13 -16.07
C LEU A 298 6.93 3.00 -16.21
N ARG A 299 8.00 3.23 -16.97
CA ARG A 299 9.09 2.26 -17.14
C ARG A 299 9.77 1.95 -15.81
N ASP A 300 10.06 2.97 -15.01
CA ASP A 300 10.76 2.78 -13.74
C ASP A 300 9.83 2.13 -12.68
N ALA A 301 8.53 2.40 -12.70
CA ALA A 301 7.54 1.67 -11.89
C ALA A 301 7.46 0.18 -12.28
N ARG A 302 7.50 -0.14 -13.59
CA ARG A 302 7.51 -1.53 -14.07
C ARG A 302 8.75 -2.30 -13.63
N LYS A 303 9.92 -1.65 -13.57
CA LYS A 303 11.15 -2.27 -13.03
C LYS A 303 11.01 -2.67 -11.55
N LEU A 304 10.11 -2.01 -10.82
CA LEU A 304 9.81 -2.29 -9.42
C LEU A 304 8.63 -3.26 -9.25
N GLY A 305 8.22 -3.97 -10.32
CA GLY A 305 7.20 -5.02 -10.22
C GLY A 305 5.76 -4.56 -10.42
N VAL A 306 5.51 -3.31 -10.84
CA VAL A 306 4.19 -2.96 -11.39
C VAL A 306 3.98 -3.75 -12.67
N VAL A 307 2.86 -4.49 -12.75
CA VAL A 307 2.49 -5.49 -13.76
C VAL A 307 3.23 -5.32 -15.10
N PRO A 308 3.94 -6.37 -15.58
CA PRO A 308 4.76 -6.27 -16.79
C PRO A 308 3.90 -5.84 -17.98
N GLY A 309 4.35 -4.79 -18.67
CA GLY A 309 3.74 -4.36 -19.93
C GLY A 309 4.20 -5.22 -21.10
N PRO A 310 3.57 -5.09 -22.29
CA PRO A 310 4.10 -5.67 -23.52
C PRO A 310 5.52 -5.13 -23.76
N ILE A 311 6.44 -6.04 -24.10
CA ILE A 311 7.83 -5.72 -24.43
C ILE A 311 7.82 -4.93 -25.75
N ASP A 312 8.25 -3.66 -25.73
CA ASP A 312 8.49 -2.90 -26.96
C ASP A 312 9.77 -3.44 -27.64
N PRO A 313 9.69 -4.04 -28.84
CA PRO A 313 10.85 -4.65 -29.51
C PRO A 313 11.87 -3.63 -30.07
N GLN A 314 11.75 -2.34 -29.75
CA GLN A 314 12.61 -1.28 -30.31
C GLN A 314 13.58 -0.65 -29.29
N GLY A 315 13.64 -1.17 -28.06
CA GLY A 315 14.50 -0.63 -27.00
C GLY A 315 15.92 -1.21 -26.93
N ASP A 316 16.20 -2.32 -27.61
CA ASP A 316 17.47 -3.05 -27.47
C ASP A 316 18.26 -3.02 -28.79
N ARG A 317 18.83 -1.87 -29.10
CA ARG A 317 19.95 -1.76 -30.05
C ARG A 317 21.12 -1.15 -29.29
N GLY A 318 21.91 -2.01 -28.64
CA GLY A 318 23.05 -1.52 -27.87
C GLY A 318 23.86 -2.60 -27.18
N THR A 319 24.31 -3.63 -27.91
CA THR A 319 25.65 -4.24 -27.70
C THR A 319 25.94 -5.21 -28.85
N SER A 320 26.43 -4.65 -29.94
CA SER A 320 27.15 -5.41 -30.96
C SER A 320 28.37 -6.03 -30.27
N ALA A 321 28.46 -7.36 -30.28
CA ALA A 321 29.67 -8.06 -29.88
C ALA A 321 30.85 -7.58 -30.77
N PRO A 322 32.04 -7.28 -30.20
CA PRO A 322 33.21 -7.03 -31.02
C PRO A 322 33.62 -8.35 -31.70
N GLY A 323 33.68 -8.31 -33.03
CA GLY A 323 34.23 -9.39 -33.83
C GLY A 323 35.69 -9.64 -33.44
N MET A 324 36.01 -10.91 -33.20
CA MET A 324 37.38 -11.39 -33.12
C MET A 324 37.95 -11.50 -34.53
N PRO A 325 39.12 -10.93 -34.83
CA PRO A 325 39.86 -11.24 -36.04
C PRO A 325 40.63 -12.56 -35.88
N GLU A 326 40.59 -13.33 -36.97
CA GLU A 326 41.38 -14.52 -37.39
C GLU A 326 41.75 -15.59 -36.34
#